data_AF-A0A0H3PDC5-F1
#
_entry.id   AF-A0A0H3PDC5-F1
#
_cell.length_a   1.000
_cell.length_b   1.000
_cell.length_c   1.000
_cell.angle_alpha   90.00
_cell.angle_beta   90.00
_cell.angle_gamma   90.00
#
_symmetry.space_group_name_H-M   'P 1'
#
loop_
_entity.id
_entity.type
_entity.pdbx_description
1 polymer ?
#
loop_
_entity_poly.entity_id
_entity_poly.type
_entity_poly.pdbx_seq_one_letter_code
_entity_poly.pdbx_strand_id
1 'polypeptide(L)'
;MLITVDFGSNMEKLYSKEYLLDFLFNASSLLQNEHPNIKLELYSPTLDINKPLLASIYIEVSKGVKVVRDDTEYEYEIGWELQNLWKNYTKKNPIQ
;
A
#
# COMPACT_ATOMS: atom_id res chain seq x y z
N MET A 1 1.79 3.59 13.43
CA MET A 1 1.00 4.36 12.46
C MET A 1 0.30 3.40 11.53
N LEU A 2 -1.00 3.57 11.31
CA LEU A 2 -1.76 2.71 10.39
C LEU A 2 -1.98 3.46 9.08
N ILE A 3 -1.63 2.83 7.97
CA ILE A 3 -1.80 3.32 6.61
C ILE A 3 -2.72 2.35 5.87
N THR A 4 -3.74 2.90 5.21
CA THR A 4 -4.54 2.15 4.26
C THR A 4 -3.96 2.29 2.86
N VAL A 5 -3.86 1.18 2.14
CA VAL A 5 -3.31 1.13 0.78
C VAL A 5 -4.42 0.77 -0.18
N ASP A 6 -4.73 1.70 -1.09
CA ASP A 6 -5.64 1.51 -2.20
C ASP A 6 -4.85 1.05 -3.43
N PHE A 7 -5.27 -0.03 -4.06
CA PHE A 7 -4.65 -0.50 -5.30
C PHE A 7 -5.51 -0.04 -6.46
N GLY A 8 -4.90 0.62 -7.44
CA GLY A 8 -5.60 1.09 -8.62
C GLY A 8 -6.35 -0.04 -9.31
N SER A 9 -7.50 0.28 -9.92
CA SER A 9 -8.42 -0.72 -10.47
C SER A 9 -7.79 -1.68 -11.49
N ASN A 10 -6.68 -1.30 -12.11
CA ASN A 10 -5.91 -2.19 -12.98
C ASN A 10 -5.21 -3.31 -12.19
N MET A 11 -4.66 -3.00 -11.01
CA MET A 11 -4.04 -3.98 -10.13
C MET A 11 -5.08 -4.90 -9.53
N GLU A 12 -6.21 -4.39 -9.04
CA GLU A 12 -7.29 -5.23 -8.50
C GLU A 12 -7.89 -6.20 -9.53
N LYS A 13 -7.80 -5.87 -10.83
CA LYS A 13 -8.18 -6.78 -11.93
C LYS A 13 -7.13 -7.84 -12.24
N LEU A 14 -5.85 -7.53 -12.00
CA LEU A 14 -4.73 -8.38 -12.36
C LEU A 14 -4.31 -9.32 -11.22
N TYR A 15 -4.44 -8.87 -9.98
CA TYR A 15 -3.96 -9.56 -8.79
C TYR A 15 -5.13 -9.93 -7.90
N SER A 16 -5.09 -11.14 -7.33
CA SER A 16 -6.08 -11.53 -6.32
C SER A 16 -5.93 -10.69 -5.06
N LYS A 17 -7.01 -10.59 -4.29
CA LYS A 17 -6.99 -9.90 -2.99
C LYS A 17 -5.94 -10.52 -2.06
N GLU A 18 -5.82 -11.85 -2.06
CA GLU A 18 -4.84 -12.60 -1.28
C GLU A 18 -3.41 -12.20 -1.67
N TYR A 19 -3.12 -12.11 -2.97
CA TYR A 19 -1.81 -11.70 -3.45
C TYR A 19 -1.44 -10.27 -3.01
N LEU A 20 -2.41 -9.35 -3.07
CA LEU A 20 -2.23 -7.97 -2.61
C LEU A 20 -2.03 -7.90 -1.09
N LEU A 21 -2.77 -8.71 -0.32
CA LEU A 21 -2.58 -8.83 1.15
C LEU A 21 -1.21 -9.40 1.51
N ASP A 22 -0.76 -10.44 0.81
CA ASP A 22 0.57 -11.03 1.03
C ASP A 22 1.68 -10.02 0.75
N PHE A 23 1.52 -9.21 -0.30
CA PHE A 23 2.42 -8.09 -0.56
C PHE A 23 2.42 -7.08 0.60
N LEU A 24 1.26 -6.64 1.09
CA LEU A 24 1.18 -5.68 2.20
C LEU A 24 1.79 -6.25 3.48
N PHE A 25 1.60 -7.54 3.75
CA PHE A 25 2.22 -8.21 4.90
C PHE A 25 3.75 -8.20 4.78
N ASN A 26 4.28 -8.59 3.62
CA ASN A 26 5.72 -8.56 3.35
C ASN A 26 6.28 -7.12 3.43
N ALA A 27 5.61 -6.16 2.81
CA ALA A 27 6.04 -4.76 2.81
C ALA A 27 6.04 -4.18 4.24
N SER A 28 4.99 -4.43 5.02
CA SER A 28 4.91 -4.02 6.43
C SER A 28 6.09 -4.55 7.24
N SER A 29 6.45 -5.83 7.06
CA SER A 29 7.62 -6.42 7.75
C SER A 29 8.94 -5.76 7.37
N LEU A 30 9.11 -5.33 6.11
CA LEU A 30 10.34 -4.69 5.65
C LEU A 30 10.44 -3.23 6.13
N LEU A 31 9.33 -2.51 6.05
CA LEU A 31 9.24 -1.10 6.45
C LEU A 31 9.38 -0.92 7.96
N GLN A 32 9.09 -1.93 8.78
CA GLN A 32 9.25 -1.85 10.24
C GLN A 32 10.67 -1.51 10.70
N ASN A 33 11.69 -1.76 9.87
CA ASN A 33 13.08 -1.40 10.18
C ASN A 33 13.31 0.12 10.19
N GLU A 34 12.65 0.84 9.28
CA GLU A 34 12.82 2.29 9.08
C GLU A 34 11.66 3.08 9.70
N HIS A 35 10.47 2.47 9.74
CA HIS A 35 9.23 3.00 10.29
C HIS A 35 8.67 2.09 11.40
N PRO A 36 9.22 2.15 12.63
CA PRO A 36 8.73 1.35 13.74
C PRO A 36 7.23 1.55 13.97
N ASN A 37 6.49 0.46 14.15
CA ASN A 37 5.03 0.44 14.35
C ASN A 37 4.19 0.81 13.12
N ILE A 38 4.75 0.81 11.91
CA ILE A 38 3.94 0.89 10.69
C ILE A 38 3.03 -0.34 10.58
N LYS A 39 1.79 -0.09 10.18
CA LYS A 39 0.80 -1.12 9.81
C LYS A 39 0.20 -0.73 8.48
N LEU A 40 0.11 -1.70 7.58
CA LEU A 40 -0.49 -1.53 6.26
C LEU A 40 -1.75 -2.40 6.18
N GLU A 41 -2.84 -1.82 5.70
CA GLU A 41 -4.10 -2.53 5.48
C GLU A 41 -4.62 -2.21 4.08
N LEU A 42 -5.35 -3.16 3.46
CA LEU A 42 -6.07 -2.85 2.23
C LEU A 42 -7.12 -1.77 2.51
N TYR A 43 -7.18 -0.76 1.64
CA TYR A 43 -8.28 0.18 1.65
C TYR A 43 -9.60 -0.57 1.42
N SER A 44 -10.60 -0.30 2.26
CA SER A 44 -11.95 -0.81 2.07
C SER A 44 -12.93 0.37 2.00
N PRO A 45 -13.73 0.50 0.93
CA PRO A 45 -14.71 1.58 0.80
C PRO A 45 -15.82 1.53 1.87
N THR A 46 -15.93 0.43 2.61
CA THR A 46 -16.82 0.31 3.79
C THR A 46 -16.21 0.87 5.07
N LEU A 47 -15.02 1.50 5.03
CA LEU A 47 -14.44 2.16 6.19
C LEU A 47 -15.47 3.14 6.75
N ASP A 48 -15.83 2.92 8.01
CA ASP A 48 -16.77 3.73 8.76
C ASP A 48 -16.38 5.21 8.65
N ILE A 49 -17.27 6.03 8.09
CA ILE A 49 -17.06 7.49 7.92
C ILE A 49 -16.81 8.21 9.25
N ASN A 50 -17.11 7.56 10.38
CA ASN A 50 -16.86 8.08 11.73
C ASN A 50 -15.49 7.68 12.29
N LYS A 51 -14.73 6.79 11.61
CA LYS A 51 -13.34 6.55 11.98
C LYS A 51 -12.48 7.70 11.42
N PRO A 52 -11.54 8.24 12.22
CA PRO A 52 -10.58 9.19 11.70
C PRO A 52 -9.90 8.57 10.50
N LEU A 53 -9.87 9.32 9.39
CA LEU A 53 -9.23 8.84 8.18
C LEU A 53 -7.75 8.65 8.45
N LEU A 54 -7.29 7.45 8.15
CA LEU A 54 -5.90 7.06 8.24
C LEU A 54 -5.20 7.52 6.96
N ALA A 55 -3.88 7.68 7.01
CA ALA A 55 -3.07 7.97 5.83
C ALA A 55 -3.38 6.96 4.72
N SER A 56 -3.64 7.46 3.51
CA SER A 56 -4.10 6.64 2.39
C SER A 56 -3.17 6.76 1.20
N ILE A 57 -2.58 5.63 0.82
CA ILE A 57 -1.62 5.53 -0.29
C ILE A 57 -2.31 4.79 -1.43
N TYR A 58 -2.36 5.42 -2.59
CA TYR A 58 -2.87 4.80 -3.81
C TYR A 58 -1.72 4.31 -4.69
N ILE A 59 -1.69 3.03 -5.03
CA ILE A 59 -0.66 2.41 -5.86
C ILE A 59 -1.27 2.00 -7.20
N GLU A 60 -0.75 2.52 -8.31
CA GLU A 60 -1.18 2.11 -9.65
C GLU A 60 0.01 1.81 -10.57
N VAL A 61 0.01 0.65 -11.24
CA VAL A 61 1.10 0.25 -12.16
C VAL A 61 1.26 1.23 -13.33
N SER A 62 0.16 1.76 -13.87
CA SER A 62 0.16 2.69 -15.02
C SER A 62 0.52 4.12 -14.66
N LYS A 63 0.36 4.55 -13.40
CA LYS A 63 0.51 5.96 -12.99
C LYS A 63 1.50 6.19 -11.83
N GLY A 64 2.12 5.14 -11.31
CA GLY A 64 2.97 5.22 -10.12
C GLY A 64 2.16 5.30 -8.82
N VAL A 65 2.84 5.60 -7.72
CA VAL A 65 2.19 5.80 -6.42
C VAL A 65 1.69 7.24 -6.33
N LYS A 66 0.43 7.39 -5.95
CA LYS A 66 -0.19 8.67 -5.63
C LYS A 66 -0.62 8.59 -4.16
N VAL A 67 -0.06 9.42 -3.30
CA VAL A 67 -0.60 9.53 -1.93
C VAL A 67 -1.88 10.37 -2.02
N VAL A 68 -2.99 9.84 -1.52
CA VAL A 68 -4.31 10.49 -1.60
C VAL A 68 -4.86 10.61 -0.19
N ARG A 69 -4.42 11.68 0.46
CA ARG A 69 -4.82 12.28 1.74
C ARG A 69 -3.66 12.36 2.73
N ASP A 70 -3.39 13.63 3.04
CA ASP A 70 -2.44 14.28 3.95
C ASP A 70 -1.02 14.62 3.43
N ASP A 71 -0.71 15.90 3.61
CA ASP A 71 0.39 16.68 3.04
C ASP A 71 1.69 16.50 3.82
N THR A 72 1.98 15.29 4.29
CA THR A 72 3.21 15.03 5.06
C THR A 72 4.27 14.38 4.19
N GLU A 73 5.48 14.93 4.23
CA GLU A 73 6.68 14.38 3.56
C GLU A 73 6.89 12.90 3.91
N TYR A 74 6.53 12.53 5.15
CA TYR A 74 6.64 11.17 5.68
C TYR A 74 5.76 10.12 4.97
N GLU A 75 4.50 10.46 4.67
CA GLU A 75 3.60 9.53 3.97
C GLU A 75 3.96 9.41 2.48
N TYR A 76 4.56 10.47 1.93
CA TYR A 76 5.14 10.47 0.59
C TYR A 76 6.34 9.52 0.48
N GLU A 77 7.25 9.54 1.45
CA GLU A 77 8.39 8.61 1.53
C GLU A 77 7.91 7.15 1.56
N ILE A 78 6.97 6.83 2.45
CA ILE A 78 6.42 5.47 2.55
C ILE A 78 5.74 5.04 1.24
N GLY A 79 5.03 5.96 0.58
CA GLY A 79 4.44 5.70 -0.73
C GLY A 79 5.48 5.30 -1.77
N TRP A 80 6.61 6.01 -1.82
CA TRP A 80 7.73 5.67 -2.71
C TRP A 80 8.35 4.32 -2.40
N GLU A 81 8.57 4.02 -1.12
CA GLU A 81 9.12 2.74 -0.70
C GLU A 81 8.20 1.57 -1.06
N LEU A 82 6.90 1.71 -0.82
CA LEU A 82 5.90 0.73 -1.22
C LEU A 82 5.93 0.47 -2.73
N GLN A 83 6.16 1.49 -3.56
CA GLN A 83 6.32 1.30 -4.99
C GLN A 83 7.52 0.41 -5.34
N ASN A 84 8.66 0.67 -4.69
CA ASN A 84 9.90 -0.06 -4.94
C ASN A 84 9.78 -1.50 -4.45
N LEU A 85 9.18 -1.69 -3.28
CA LEU A 85 8.87 -3.00 -2.73
C LEU A 85 7.92 -3.78 -3.66
N TRP A 86 6.89 -3.14 -4.21
CA TRP A 86 5.96 -3.77 -5.16
C TRP A 86 6.68 -4.29 -6.41
N LYS A 87 7.54 -3.47 -7.02
CA LYS A 87 8.33 -3.86 -8.20
C LYS A 87 9.24 -5.06 -7.91
N ASN A 88 9.81 -5.12 -6.72
CA ASN A 88 10.68 -6.23 -6.32
C ASN A 88 9.88 -7.48 -5.96
N TYR A 89 8.73 -7.32 -5.31
CA TYR A 89 7.85 -8.41 -4.92
C TYR A 89 7.30 -9.14 -6.13
N THR A 90 6.77 -8.41 -7.12
CA THR A 90 6.20 -9.01 -8.35
C THR A 90 7.23 -9.72 -9.22
N LYS A 91 8.49 -9.27 -9.21
CA LYS A 91 9.60 -9.98 -9.86
C LYS A 91 9.94 -11.31 -9.19
N LYS A 92 9.87 -11.36 -7.86
CA LYS A 92 10.21 -12.56 -7.06
C LYS A 92 9.05 -13.54 -6.96
N ASN A 93 7.83 -13.03 -6.96
CA ASN A 93 6.58 -13.77 -6.80
C ASN A 93 5.69 -13.52 -8.01
N PRO A 94 6.04 -13.99 -9.22
CA PRO A 94 5.19 -13.78 -10.40
C PRO A 94 3.81 -14.42 -10.19
N ILE A 95 2.78 -13.82 -10.78
CA ILE A 95 1.44 -14.40 -10.81
C ILE A 95 1.53 -15.74 -11.57
N GLN A 96 1.08 -16.83 -10.95
CA GLN A 96 1.00 -18.15 -11.58
C GLN A 96 -0.24 -18.26 -12.48
#